data_AF-A0AAE4LIZ5-F1
#
_entry.id   AF-A0AAE4LIZ5-F1
#
_cell.length_a   1.000
_cell.length_b   1.000
_cell.length_c   1.000
_cell.angle_alpha   90.00
_cell.angle_beta   90.00
_cell.angle_gamma   90.00
#
_symmetry.space_group_name_H-M   'P 1'
#
loop_
_entity.id
_entity.type
_entity.pdbx_description
1 polymer ?
#
loop_
_entity_poly.entity_id
_entity_poly.type
_entity_poly.pdbx_seq_one_letter_code
_entity_poly.pdbx_strand_id
1 'polypeptide(L)'
;MNLHEYYRNHKDAINASIMDIACDLAVGRLLNAHGAPFETFVEADDPDDPDGGTHYKEEYQKEYDTYYDKEYARVAKLMKFDYCQEDGVAASPEDTNT
;
A
#
# COMPACT_ATOMS: atom_id res chain seq x y z
N MET A 1 -10.00 -18.51 17.80
CA MET A 1 -8.82 -17.68 17.55
C MET A 1 -9.22 -16.24 17.82
N ASN A 2 -8.49 -15.52 18.68
CA ASN A 2 -8.78 -14.12 19.01
C ASN A 2 -8.26 -13.19 17.89
N LEU A 3 -8.97 -12.09 17.58
CA LEU A 3 -8.56 -11.15 16.53
C LEU A 3 -7.15 -10.58 16.76
N HIS A 4 -6.85 -10.16 17.98
CA HIS A 4 -5.54 -9.63 18.37
C HIS A 4 -4.44 -10.69 18.25
N GLU A 5 -4.73 -11.93 18.60
CA GLU A 5 -3.79 -13.04 18.44
C GLU A 5 -3.51 -13.35 16.96
N TYR A 6 -4.55 -13.33 16.12
CA TYR A 6 -4.40 -13.49 14.68
C TYR A 6 -3.56 -12.36 14.09
N TYR A 7 -3.92 -11.11 14.35
CA TYR A 7 -3.22 -9.96 13.77
C TYR A 7 -1.76 -9.91 14.24
N ARG A 8 -1.49 -10.20 15.51
CA ARG A 8 -0.12 -10.28 16.05
C ARG A 8 0.72 -11.33 15.31
N ASN A 9 0.17 -12.53 15.11
CA ASN A 9 0.89 -13.63 14.48
C ASN A 9 1.02 -13.50 12.95
N HIS A 10 0.24 -12.61 12.32
CA HIS A 10 0.20 -12.43 10.87
C HIS A 10 0.50 -10.98 10.43
N LYS A 11 1.04 -10.14 11.32
CA LYS A 11 1.17 -8.70 11.10
C LYS A 11 1.92 -8.36 9.81
N ASP A 12 3.05 -9.02 9.59
CA ASP A 12 3.89 -8.77 8.40
C ASP A 12 3.20 -9.23 7.12
N ALA A 13 2.51 -10.37 7.16
CA ALA A 13 1.76 -10.89 6.02
C ALA A 13 0.55 -10.02 5.67
N ILE A 14 -0.16 -9.51 6.68
CA ILE A 14 -1.26 -8.55 6.52
C ILE A 14 -0.70 -7.25 5.93
N ASN A 15 0.39 -6.72 6.49
CA ASN A 15 1.02 -5.51 5.98
C ASN A 15 1.42 -5.65 4.51
N ALA A 16 2.13 -6.73 4.16
CA ALA A 16 2.52 -7.02 2.78
C ALA A 16 1.31 -7.09 1.84
N SER A 17 0.24 -7.78 2.26
CA SER A 17 -1.01 -7.85 1.48
C SER A 17 -1.65 -6.48 1.27
N ILE A 18 -1.60 -5.59 2.27
CA ILE A 18 -2.11 -4.21 2.14
C ILE A 18 -1.23 -3.41 1.18
N MET A 19 0.10 -3.56 1.25
CA MET A 19 1.04 -2.91 0.33
C MET A 19 0.78 -3.32 -1.12
N ASP A 20 0.58 -4.62 -1.39
CA ASP A 20 0.28 -5.13 -2.74
C ASP A 20 -1.03 -4.56 -3.27
N ILE A 21 -2.10 -4.56 -2.44
CA ILE A 21 -3.40 -3.98 -2.83
C ILE A 21 -3.28 -2.46 -3.06
N ALA A 22 -2.52 -1.75 -2.23
CA ALA A 22 -2.32 -0.32 -2.38
C ALA A 22 -1.56 0.02 -3.67
N CYS A 23 -0.58 -0.81 -4.05
CA CYS A 23 0.14 -0.72 -5.32
C CYS A 23 -0.83 -0.82 -6.51
N ASP A 24 -1.62 -1.89 -6.58
CA ASP A 24 -2.58 -2.12 -7.67
C ASP A 24 -3.60 -0.97 -7.79
N LEU A 25 -4.10 -0.47 -6.65
CA LEU A 25 -5.05 0.63 -6.61
C LEU A 25 -4.42 1.97 -7.01
N ALA A 26 -3.16 2.22 -6.63
CA ALA A 26 -2.43 3.42 -7.02
C ALA A 26 -2.13 3.43 -8.52
N VAL A 27 -1.70 2.30 -9.09
CA VAL A 27 -1.56 2.13 -10.54
C VAL A 27 -2.88 2.41 -11.24
N GLY A 28 -3.98 1.78 -10.80
CA GLY A 28 -5.31 1.98 -11.39
C GLY A 28 -5.76 3.45 -11.37
N ARG A 29 -5.44 4.19 -10.30
CA ARG A 29 -5.70 5.63 -10.24
C ARG A 29 -4.87 6.43 -11.24
N LEU A 30 -3.59 6.11 -11.36
CA LEU A 30 -2.69 6.78 -12.30
C LEU A 30 -3.16 6.57 -13.75
N LEU A 31 -3.48 5.31 -14.12
CA LEU A 31 -4.04 4.98 -15.43
C LEU A 31 -5.33 5.76 -15.73
N ASN A 32 -6.24 5.83 -14.76
CA ASN A 32 -7.52 6.52 -14.91
C ASN A 32 -7.37 8.06 -14.96
N ALA A 33 -6.44 8.63 -14.21
CA ALA A 33 -6.21 10.08 -14.16
C ALA A 33 -5.64 10.61 -15.49
N HIS A 34 -4.74 9.85 -16.11
CA HIS A 34 -4.03 10.26 -17.32
C HIS A 34 -4.62 9.69 -18.62
N GLY A 35 -5.41 8.61 -18.54
CA GLY A 35 -6.00 7.96 -19.71
C GLY A 35 -4.97 7.36 -20.66
N ALA A 36 -3.79 7.01 -20.15
CA ALA A 36 -2.66 6.48 -20.91
C ALA A 36 -2.26 5.08 -20.41
N PRO A 37 -1.58 4.27 -21.25
CA PRO A 37 -1.13 2.93 -20.86
C PRO A 37 0.02 3.00 -19.84
N PHE A 38 0.20 1.92 -19.07
CA PHE A 38 1.15 1.86 -17.94
C PHE A 38 2.59 2.23 -18.32
N GLU A 39 3.04 1.78 -19.48
CA GLU A 39 4.37 2.02 -20.06
C GLU A 39 4.67 3.51 -20.27
N THR A 40 3.64 4.36 -20.27
CA THR A 40 3.81 5.82 -20.34
C THR A 40 4.44 6.37 -19.05
N PHE A 41 4.15 5.74 -17.91
CA PHE A 41 4.50 6.27 -16.59
C PHE A 41 5.83 5.75 -16.06
N VAL A 42 6.34 4.66 -16.62
CA VAL A 42 7.57 3.99 -16.16
C VAL A 42 8.75 4.28 -17.08
N GLU A 43 9.94 4.26 -16.49
CA GLU A 43 11.19 4.27 -17.23
C GLU A 43 11.37 2.93 -17.94
N ALA A 44 12.15 2.92 -19.02
CA ALA A 44 12.49 1.68 -19.68
C ALA A 44 13.43 0.86 -18.78
N ASP A 45 13.26 -0.46 -18.77
CA ASP A 45 14.10 -1.36 -17.99
C ASP A 45 15.59 -1.09 -18.27
N ASP A 46 16.38 -0.96 -17.19
CA ASP A 46 17.82 -0.83 -17.29
C ASP A 46 18.43 -2.21 -17.58
N PRO A 47 19.04 -2.44 -18.76
CA PRO A 47 19.65 -3.72 -19.08
C PRO A 47 20.82 -4.10 -18.14
N ASP A 48 21.38 -3.14 -17.42
CA ASP A 48 22.44 -3.37 -16.43
C ASP A 48 21.89 -3.63 -15.01
N ASP A 49 20.59 -3.44 -14.77
CA ASP A 49 19.89 -3.75 -13.51
C ASP A 49 18.59 -4.54 -13.74
N PRO A 50 18.67 -5.82 -14.13
CA PRO A 50 17.50 -6.65 -14.44
C PRO A 50 16.64 -7.00 -13.22
N ASP A 51 17.15 -6.81 -12.00
CA ASP A 51 16.41 -6.95 -10.75
C ASP A 51 15.86 -5.61 -10.25
N GLY A 52 16.15 -4.52 -10.97
CA GLY A 52 15.63 -3.18 -10.71
C GLY A 52 14.10 -3.21 -10.79
N GLY A 53 13.45 -2.88 -9.69
CA GLY A 53 11.99 -2.85 -9.62
C GLY A 53 11.38 -1.82 -10.58
N THR A 54 10.06 -1.70 -10.58
CA THR A 54 9.38 -0.70 -11.39
C THR A 54 9.84 0.72 -11.03
N HIS A 55 10.50 1.40 -11.96
CA HIS A 55 10.90 2.80 -11.84
C HIS A 55 9.88 3.69 -12.55
N TYR A 56 9.15 4.53 -11.81
CA TYR A 56 8.32 5.55 -12.45
C TYR A 56 9.18 6.72 -12.87
N LYS A 57 8.82 7.35 -14.00
CA LYS A 57 9.42 8.62 -14.39
C LYS A 57 9.20 9.63 -13.27
N GLU A 58 10.18 10.51 -13.06
CA GLU A 58 10.17 11.50 -11.97
C GLU A 58 8.86 12.31 -11.90
N GLU A 59 8.27 12.64 -13.06
CA GLU A 59 7.01 13.39 -13.16
C GLU A 59 5.79 12.65 -12.59
N TYR A 60 5.81 11.31 -12.57
CA TYR A 60 4.71 10.47 -12.10
C TYR A 60 4.99 9.80 -10.74
N GLN A 61 6.26 9.63 -10.36
CA GLN A 61 6.64 8.97 -9.11
C GLN A 61 5.94 9.60 -7.90
N LYS A 62 5.99 10.94 -7.78
CA LYS A 62 5.36 11.65 -6.66
C LYS A 62 3.83 11.50 -6.62
N GLU A 63 3.21 11.44 -7.80
CA GLU A 63 1.76 11.26 -7.90
C GLU A 63 1.37 9.83 -7.51
N TYR A 64 2.12 8.83 -7.99
CA TYR A 64 1.99 7.44 -7.60
C TYR A 64 2.13 7.27 -6.08
N ASP A 65 3.20 7.80 -5.48
CA ASP A 65 3.45 7.72 -4.03
C ASP A 65 2.26 8.31 -3.24
N THR A 66 1.73 9.45 -3.70
CA THR A 66 0.56 10.08 -3.10
C THR A 66 -0.69 9.20 -3.18
N TYR A 67 -0.91 8.50 -4.28
CA TYR A 67 -2.02 7.56 -4.40
C TYR A 67 -1.80 6.31 -3.55
N TYR A 68 -0.59 5.77 -3.55
CA TYR A 68 -0.19 4.61 -2.75
C TYR A 68 -0.44 4.88 -1.26
N ASP A 69 0.04 6.00 -0.71
CA ASP A 69 -0.17 6.35 0.69
C ASP A 69 -1.65 6.44 1.06
N LYS A 70 -2.45 7.07 0.18
CA LYS A 70 -3.91 7.19 0.38
C LYS A 70 -4.60 5.84 0.33
N GLU A 71 -4.18 4.96 -0.57
CA GLU A 71 -4.78 3.64 -0.73
C GLU A 71 -4.38 2.70 0.39
N TYR A 72 -3.10 2.69 0.77
CA TYR A 72 -2.60 1.96 1.93
C TYR A 72 -3.38 2.37 3.19
N ALA A 73 -3.48 3.67 3.48
CA ALA A 73 -4.22 4.17 4.65
C ALA A 73 -5.70 3.78 4.60
N ARG A 74 -6.33 3.80 3.42
CA ARG A 74 -7.73 3.42 3.24
C ARG A 74 -7.95 1.94 3.52
N VAL A 75 -7.11 1.07 2.96
CA VAL A 75 -7.20 -0.39 3.11
C VAL A 75 -6.85 -0.81 4.54
N ALA A 76 -5.79 -0.26 5.12
CA ALA A 76 -5.42 -0.51 6.52
C ALA A 76 -6.56 -0.14 7.47
N LYS A 77 -7.19 1.04 7.27
CA LYS A 77 -8.36 1.46 8.05
C LYS A 77 -9.54 0.49 7.90
N LEU A 78 -9.84 0.03 6.69
CA LEU A 78 -10.92 -0.92 6.44
C LEU A 78 -10.68 -2.25 7.16
N MET A 79 -9.43 -2.68 7.22
CA MET A 79 -9.00 -3.90 7.93
C MET A 79 -8.84 -3.70 9.44
N LYS A 80 -9.07 -2.50 9.98
CA LYS A 80 -8.75 -2.12 11.37
C LYS A 80 -7.29 -2.49 11.72
N PHE A 81 -6.39 -2.23 10.79
CA PHE A 81 -4.98 -2.58 10.91
C PHE A 81 -4.14 -1.34 11.22
N ASP A 82 -3.23 -1.47 12.17
CA ASP A 82 -2.18 -0.49 12.46
C ASP A 82 -0.88 -1.23 12.73
N TYR A 83 0.07 -1.16 11.80
CA TYR A 83 1.34 -1.85 11.88
C TYR A 83 2.17 -1.42 13.11
N CYS A 84 1.97 -0.19 13.58
CA CYS A 84 2.67 0.37 14.74
C CYS A 84 2.15 -0.19 16.07
N GLN A 85 0.97 -0.82 16.10
CA GLN A 85 0.45 -1.49 17.30
C GLN A 85 1.14 -2.84 17.51
N GLU A 86 1.29 -3.26 18.76
CA GLU A 86 1.95 -4.53 19.12
C GLU A 86 1.21 -5.73 18.52
N ASP A 87 -0.12 -5.72 18.59
CA ASP A 87 -0.97 -6.77 18.04
C ASP A 87 -1.49 -6.48 16.62
N GLY A 88 -1.08 -5.35 16.02
CA GLY A 88 -1.48 -4.97 14.67
C GLY A 88 -2.92 -4.46 14.53
N VAL A 89 -3.70 -4.39 15.62
CA VAL A 89 -5.10 -3.95 15.59
C VAL A 89 -5.16 -2.45 15.86
N ALA A 90 -5.74 -1.68 14.94
CA ALA A 90 -5.93 -0.25 15.12
C ALA A 90 -6.85 0.04 16.32
N ALA A 91 -6.44 0.97 17.18
CA ALA A 91 -7.24 1.39 18.33
C ALA A 91 -8.60 1.96 17.86
N SER A 92 -9.69 1.45 18.43
CA SER A 92 -11.01 2.05 18.22
C SER A 92 -11.16 3.24 19.18
N PRO A 93 -11.82 4.34 18.79
CA PRO A 93 -12.25 5.37 19.74
C PRO A 93 -13.23 4.82 20.81
N GLU A 94 -13.78 3.62 20.63
CA GLU A 94 -14.58 2.93 21.66
C GLU A 94 -13.72 2.26 22.75
N ASP A 95 -12.43 1.98 22.49
CA ASP A 95 -11.53 1.29 23.42
C ASP A 95 -11.00 2.23 24.52
N THR A 96 -11.22 3.54 24.40
CA THR A 96 -10.75 4.56 25.37
C THR A 96 -11.73 4.85 26.51
N ASN A 97 -12.87 4.15 26.61
CA ASN A 97 -13.83 4.30 27.70
C ASN A 97 -13.63 3.24 28.82
N THR A 98 -12.44 3.19 29.42
CA THR A 98 -12.20 2.41 30.65
C THR A 98 -11.90 3.33 31.82
#